data_AF-A0A1Y1XLY1-F1
#
_entry.id   AF-A0A1Y1XLY1-F1
#
_cell.length_a   1.000
_cell.length_b   1.000
_cell.length_c   1.000
_cell.angle_alpha   90.00
_cell.angle_beta   90.00
_cell.angle_gamma   90.00
#
_symmetry.space_group_name_H-M   'P 1'
#
loop_
_entity.id
_entity.type
_entity.pdbx_description
1 polymer ?
#
loop_
_entity_poly.entity_id
_entity_poly.type
_entity_poly.pdbx_seq_one_letter_code
_entity_poly.pdbx_strand_id
1 'polypeptide(L)'
;MSVKECSNCQTRITPAWRRGKNDNLLCNACGLYEKQNNKSRPFEKLKNGLTKVYKENSIVNHKCTNCKTEKTPTWRKGFNGQILCNACGLFYKQHNINKPCK
;
A
#
# COMPACT_ATOMS: atom_id res chain seq x y z
N MET A 1 19.53 25.42 -3.21
CA MET A 1 18.39 24.81 -2.47
C MET A 1 18.61 23.32 -2.39
N SER A 2 18.54 22.71 -1.21
CA SER A 2 18.67 21.25 -1.05
C SER A 2 17.43 20.55 -1.62
N VAL A 3 17.61 19.62 -2.55
CA VAL A 3 16.51 18.86 -3.14
C VAL A 3 16.13 17.75 -2.15
N LYS A 4 14.87 17.74 -1.70
CA LYS A 4 14.36 16.68 -0.82
C LYS A 4 14.28 15.37 -1.60
N GLU A 5 14.97 14.34 -1.12
CA GLU A 5 14.95 13.00 -1.67
C GLU A 5 14.74 11.95 -0.58
N CYS A 6 14.07 10.86 -0.96
CA CYS A 6 13.82 9.75 -0.04
C CYS A 6 15.12 8.99 0.26
N SER A 7 15.48 8.85 1.53
CA SER A 7 16.66 8.09 1.97
C SER A 7 16.63 6.61 1.56
N ASN A 8 15.44 6.04 1.31
CA ASN A 8 15.32 4.65 0.86
C ASN A 8 15.32 4.51 -0.68
N CYS A 9 14.37 5.14 -1.38
CA CYS A 9 14.16 4.91 -2.82
C CYS A 9 14.58 6.10 -3.72
N GLN A 10 15.12 7.18 -3.14
CA GLN A 10 15.63 8.36 -3.84
C GLN A 10 14.61 9.09 -4.72
N THR A 11 13.31 8.77 -4.61
CA THR A 11 12.28 9.59 -5.26
C THR A 11 12.34 11.02 -4.73
N ARG A 12 12.19 11.97 -5.64
CA ARG A 12 12.06 13.40 -5.36
C ARG A 12 10.59 13.85 -5.36
N ILE A 13 9.70 12.98 -5.83
CA ILE A 13 8.28 13.25 -5.95
C ILE A 13 7.54 12.25 -5.07
N THR A 14 6.70 12.78 -4.19
CA THR A 14 5.86 12.00 -3.28
C THR A 14 4.67 12.82 -2.84
N PRO A 15 3.47 12.23 -2.67
CA PRO A 15 2.30 12.97 -2.19
C PRO A 15 2.44 13.45 -0.74
N ALA A 16 3.32 12.83 0.04
CA ALA A 16 3.65 13.25 1.40
C ALA A 16 5.07 12.80 1.77
N TRP A 17 5.74 13.56 2.63
CA TRP A 17 7.01 13.19 3.24
C TRP A 17 6.75 12.63 4.65
N ARG A 18 7.52 11.63 5.05
CA ARG A 18 7.42 10.94 6.35
C ARG A 18 8.79 10.90 7.02
N ARG A 19 8.81 10.87 8.35
CA ARG A 19 10.02 10.57 9.13
C ARG A 19 10.05 9.09 9.47
N GLY A 20 11.13 8.42 9.08
CA GLY A 20 11.40 7.02 9.40
C GLY A 20 12.16 6.89 10.73
N LYS A 21 12.78 5.73 10.95
CA LYS A 21 13.71 5.54 12.08
C LYS A 21 14.89 6.52 11.96
N ASN A 22 15.38 7.01 13.10
CA ASN A 22 16.49 7.97 13.19
C ASN A 22 16.26 9.26 12.38
N ASP A 23 15.00 9.74 12.34
CA ASP A 23 14.60 10.96 11.61
C ASP A 23 14.91 10.95 10.10
N ASN A 24 15.14 9.77 9.50
CA ASN A 24 15.40 9.66 8.06
C ASN A 24 14.20 10.14 7.23
N LEU A 25 14.47 10.92 6.19
CA LEU A 25 13.45 11.46 5.31
C LEU A 25 12.98 10.40 4.31
N LEU A 26 11.73 9.94 4.44
CA LEU A 26 11.15 8.93 3.58
C LEU A 26 10.00 9.49 2.76
N CYS A 27 9.84 8.99 1.53
CA CYS A 27 8.61 9.23 0.78
C CYS A 27 7.42 8.52 1.43
N ASN A 28 6.20 8.89 1.04
CA ASN A 28 4.97 8.35 1.61
C ASN A 28 4.95 6.82 1.56
N ALA A 29 5.35 6.23 0.42
CA ALA A 29 5.33 4.80 0.23
C ALA A 29 6.40 4.06 1.06
N CYS A 30 7.64 4.58 1.13
CA CYS A 30 8.71 3.97 1.92
C CYS A 30 8.43 4.07 3.42
N GLY A 31 7.96 5.23 3.91
CA GLY A 31 7.63 5.40 5.32
C GLY A 31 6.42 4.57 5.76
N LEU A 32 5.38 4.42 4.92
CA LEU A 32 4.26 3.51 5.23
C LEU A 32 4.70 2.05 5.26
N TYR A 33 5.57 1.64 4.34
CA TYR A 33 6.09 0.27 4.31
C TYR A 33 6.94 -0.05 5.53
N GLU A 34 7.86 0.86 5.90
CA GLU A 34 8.69 0.71 7.09
C GLU A 34 7.83 0.59 8.35
N LYS A 35 6.79 1.42 8.48
CA LYS A 35 5.86 1.34 9.61
C LYS A 35 5.11 0.00 9.69
N GLN A 36 4.72 -0.57 8.56
CA GLN A 36 3.94 -1.81 8.53
C GLN A 36 4.79 -3.07 8.70
N ASN A 37 5.98 -3.10 8.10
CA ASN A 37 6.81 -4.30 8.00
C ASN A 37 8.05 -4.25 8.88
N ASN A 38 8.27 -3.14 9.59
CA ASN A 38 9.46 -2.85 10.38
C ASN A 38 10.79 -2.96 9.60
N LYS A 39 10.70 -2.91 8.26
CA LYS A 39 11.80 -3.14 7.30
C LYS A 39 11.74 -2.09 6.19
N SER A 40 12.89 -1.78 5.60
CA SER A 40 12.98 -0.91 4.42
C SER A 40 12.21 -1.49 3.23
N ARG A 41 11.58 -0.62 2.43
CA ARG A 41 10.82 -1.02 1.25
C ARG A 41 11.76 -1.59 0.18
N PRO A 42 11.52 -2.81 -0.34
CA PRO A 42 12.35 -3.38 -1.40
C PRO A 42 12.11 -2.62 -2.71
N PHE A 43 13.20 -2.19 -3.36
CA PHE A 43 13.15 -1.46 -4.63
C PHE A 43 14.28 -1.91 -5.56
N GLU A 44 14.06 -1.71 -6.86
CA GLU A 44 15.00 -1.99 -7.94
C GLU A 44 15.22 -0.70 -8.73
N LYS A 45 16.49 -0.35 -8.96
CA LYS A 45 16.84 0.77 -9.84
C LYS A 45 16.92 0.25 -11.28
N LEU A 46 16.06 0.77 -12.14
CA LEU A 46 16.11 0.50 -13.57
C LEU A 46 17.28 1.28 -14.21
N LYS A 47 17.78 0.79 -15.34
CA LYS A 47 18.91 1.41 -16.08
C LYS A 47 18.65 2.86 -16.51
N ASN A 48 17.39 3.26 -16.61
CA ASN A 48 16.96 4.62 -16.92
C ASN A 48 16.84 5.54 -15.69
N GLY A 49 17.33 5.11 -14.52
CA GLY A 49 17.26 5.87 -13.27
C GLY A 49 15.89 5.84 -12.59
N LEU A 50 14.89 5.17 -13.16
CA LEU A 50 13.60 4.98 -12.52
C LEU A 50 13.70 3.95 -11.40
N THR A 51 13.03 4.23 -10.28
CA THR A 51 12.94 3.28 -9.17
C THR A 51 11.65 2.47 -9.28
N LYS A 52 11.77 1.19 -9.63
CA LYS A 52 10.67 0.23 -9.63
C LYS A 52 10.58 -0.37 -8.23
N VAL A 53 9.41 -0.31 -7.62
CA VAL A 53 9.29 -0.77 -6.24
C VAL A 53 8.51 -2.07 -6.19
N TYR A 54 9.08 -3.08 -5.53
CA TYR A 54 8.48 -4.40 -5.46
C TYR A 54 7.33 -4.38 -4.45
N LYS A 55 6.18 -4.92 -4.84
CA LYS A 55 5.20 -5.41 -3.87
C LYS A 55 5.57 -6.86 -3.65
N GLU A 56 5.90 -7.26 -2.42
CA GLU A 56 5.96 -8.68 -2.10
C GLU A 56 4.62 -9.29 -2.50
N ASN A 57 4.61 -10.06 -3.58
CA ASN A 57 3.47 -10.86 -3.98
C ASN A 57 3.36 -11.96 -2.93
N SER A 58 2.70 -11.66 -1.81
CA SER A 58 2.15 -12.71 -0.98
C SER A 58 1.22 -13.50 -1.92
N ILE A 59 1.58 -14.74 -2.25
CA ILE A 59 0.78 -15.67 -3.06
C ILE A 59 -0.44 -16.11 -2.23
N VAL A 60 -1.19 -15.14 -1.73
CA VAL A 60 -2.40 -15.35 -0.98
C VAL A 60 -3.51 -15.14 -1.99
N ASN A 61 -4.16 -16.24 -2.36
CA ASN A 61 -5.31 -16.24 -3.24
C ASN A 61 -6.51 -15.63 -2.51
N HIS A 62 -6.49 -14.32 -2.37
CA HIS A 62 -7.52 -13.57 -1.67
C HIS A 62 -8.79 -13.56 -2.53
N LYS A 63 -9.91 -13.94 -1.92
CA LYS A 63 -11.24 -13.88 -2.54
C LYS A 63 -12.15 -13.05 -1.65
N CYS A 64 -12.84 -12.07 -2.25
CA CYS A 64 -13.71 -11.19 -1.46
C CYS A 64 -14.84 -11.99 -0.82
N THR A 65 -15.05 -11.85 0.49
CA THR A 65 -16.13 -12.54 1.19
C THR A 65 -17.52 -12.14 0.66
N ASN A 66 -17.71 -10.86 0.29
CA ASN A 66 -18.98 -10.30 -0.16
C ASN A 66 -19.27 -10.51 -1.66
N CYS A 67 -18.36 -10.12 -2.57
CA CYS A 67 -18.60 -10.23 -4.02
C CYS A 67 -17.82 -11.34 -4.75
N LYS A 68 -17.03 -12.13 -4.02
CA LYS A 68 -16.24 -13.24 -4.57
C LYS A 68 -15.23 -12.87 -5.67
N THR A 69 -15.00 -11.58 -5.95
CA THR A 69 -13.91 -11.18 -6.85
C THR A 69 -12.57 -11.66 -6.31
N GLU A 70 -11.70 -12.10 -7.21
CA GLU A 70 -10.31 -12.48 -6.95
C GLU A 70 -9.34 -11.38 -7.41
N LYS A 71 -9.86 -10.34 -8.08
CA LYS A 71 -9.09 -9.21 -8.58
C LYS A 71 -9.59 -7.92 -7.95
N THR A 72 -8.69 -7.17 -7.33
CA THR A 72 -8.99 -5.86 -6.76
C THR A 72 -7.70 -5.04 -6.59
N PRO A 73 -7.74 -3.70 -6.71
CA PRO A 73 -6.54 -2.87 -6.54
C PRO A 73 -5.97 -2.89 -5.10
N THR A 74 -6.82 -3.14 -4.10
CA THR A 74 -6.41 -3.28 -2.70
C THR A 74 -7.42 -4.12 -1.92
N TRP A 75 -6.92 -4.99 -1.04
CA TRP A 75 -7.72 -5.78 -0.12
C TRP A 75 -7.96 -5.01 1.17
N ARG A 76 -9.20 -5.03 1.67
CA ARG A 76 -9.62 -4.37 2.91
C ARG A 76 -10.06 -5.40 3.93
N LYS A 77 -9.77 -5.14 5.21
CA LYS A 77 -10.30 -5.92 6.33
C LYS A 77 -11.71 -5.41 6.65
N GLY A 78 -12.69 -6.30 6.59
CA GLY A 78 -14.06 -6.07 7.04
C GLY A 78 -14.23 -6.42 8.52
N PHE A 79 -15.48 -6.49 8.97
CA PHE A 79 -15.82 -6.95 10.32
C PHE A 79 -15.35 -8.39 10.54
N ASN A 80 -14.92 -8.72 11.76
CA ASN A 80 -14.41 -10.04 12.14
C ASN A 80 -13.27 -10.58 11.24
N GLY A 81 -12.45 -9.70 10.66
CA GLY A 81 -11.30 -10.11 9.84
C GLY A 81 -11.65 -10.60 8.43
N GLN A 82 -12.89 -10.40 7.96
CA GLN A 82 -13.27 -10.73 6.59
C GLN A 82 -12.38 -10.01 5.57
N ILE A 83 -12.07 -10.69 4.47
CA ILE A 83 -11.30 -10.11 3.36
C ILE A 83 -12.29 -9.56 2.34
N LEU A 84 -12.32 -8.24 2.21
CA LEU A 84 -13.18 -7.53 1.27
C LEU A 84 -12.34 -6.93 0.14
N CYS A 85 -12.88 -6.92 -1.07
CA CYS A 85 -12.28 -6.13 -2.15
C CYS A 85 -12.38 -4.64 -1.84
N ASN A 86 -11.64 -3.80 -2.57
CA ASN A 86 -11.66 -2.36 -2.35
C ASN A 86 -13.07 -1.76 -2.37
N ALA A 87 -13.90 -2.18 -3.34
CA ALA A 87 -15.26 -1.66 -3.50
C ALA A 87 -16.19 -2.08 -2.34
N CYS A 88 -16.22 -3.36 -1.99
CA CYS A 88 -17.07 -3.88 -0.90
C CYS A 88 -16.65 -3.31 0.47
N GLY A 89 -15.34 -3.20 0.74
CA GLY A 89 -14.85 -2.66 2.00
C GLY A 89 -15.12 -1.17 2.17
N LEU A 90 -15.04 -0.38 1.09
CA LEU A 90 -15.42 1.04 1.13
C LEU A 90 -16.93 1.21 1.36
N PHE A 91 -17.75 0.45 0.65
CA PHE A 91 -19.20 0.49 0.81
C PHE A 91 -19.63 0.14 2.23
N TYR A 92 -19.09 -0.95 2.78
CA TYR A 92 -19.37 -1.36 4.15
C TYR A 92 -18.97 -0.28 5.17
N LYS A 93 -17.82 0.37 4.99
CA LYS A 93 -17.37 1.46 5.88
C LYS A 93 -18.31 2.68 5.83
N GLN A 94 -18.93 2.97 4.67
CA GLN A 94 -19.79 4.13 4.51
C GLN A 94 -21.23 3.88 4.99
N HIS A 95 -21.75 2.67 4.79
CA HIS A 95 -23.17 2.38 5.01
C HIS A 95 -23.42 1.38 6.14
N ASN A 96 -22.37 0.80 6.74
CA ASN A 96 -22.45 -0.31 7.71
C ASN A 96 -23.25 -1.53 7.22
N ILE A 97 -23.47 -1.64 5.92
CA ILE A 97 -24.16 -2.75 5.26
C ILE A 97 -23.28 -3.31 4.15
N ASN A 98 -23.44 -4.60 3.87
CA ASN A 98 -22.74 -5.25 2.77
C ASN A 98 -23.18 -4.65 1.44
N LYS A 99 -22.24 -4.51 0.50
CA LYS A 99 -22.56 -4.04 -0.85
C LYS A 99 -23.55 -5.03 -1.48
N PRO A 100 -24.66 -4.54 -2.08
CA PRO A 100 -25.49 -5.36 -2.95
C PRO A 100 -24.61 -5.87 -4.10
N CYS A 101 -24.41 -7.18 -4.12
CA CYS A 101 -23.85 -7.86 -5.28
C CYS A 101 -24.98 -7.98 -6.30
N LYS A 102 -24.75 -7.43 -7.49
CA LYS A 102 -25.54 -7.77 -8.67
C LYS A 102 -24.94 -9.02 -9.28
#